data_AF-A0A7L9FIN2-F1
#
_entry.id   AF-A0A7L9FIN2-F1
#
_cell.length_a   1.000
_cell.length_b   1.000
_cell.length_c   1.000
_cell.angle_alpha   90.00
_cell.angle_beta   90.00
_cell.angle_gamma   90.00
#
_symmetry.space_group_name_H-M   'P 1'
#
loop_
_entity.id
_entity.type
_entity.pdbx_description
1 polymer ?
#
loop_
_entity_poly.entity_id
_entity_poly.type
_entity_poly.pdbx_seq_one_letter_code
_entity_poly.pdbx_strand_id
1 'polypeptide(L)'
;MFIKREDAIKRASSALTKALLINTIVTLMPPIYIFFSGSIGLHTYIALAFLAVSVASLLLVYYMRRAVDDYSIGSARAVLPIALPLSFIGGLVIVGLLVNKARKHIALLQ
;
A
#
# COMPACT_ATOMS: atom_id res chain seq x y z
N MET A 1 -6.25 -8.24 28.81
CA MET A 1 -5.31 -7.66 27.81
C MET A 1 -5.86 -7.63 26.37
N PHE A 2 -7.04 -8.21 26.10
CA PHE A 2 -7.66 -8.27 24.76
C PHE A 2 -8.05 -6.90 24.15
N ILE A 3 -8.53 -5.95 24.96
CA ILE A 3 -8.96 -4.62 24.50
C ILE A 3 -7.83 -3.88 23.76
N LYS A 4 -6.58 -3.98 24.27
CA LYS A 4 -5.41 -3.35 23.64
C LYS A 4 -5.04 -3.98 22.28
N ARG A 5 -5.32 -5.29 22.08
CA ARG A 5 -5.05 -5.97 20.81
C ARG A 5 -6.07 -5.58 19.75
N GLU A 6 -7.36 -5.57 20.08
CA GLU A 6 -8.40 -5.15 19.12
C GLU A 6 -8.21 -3.70 18.66
N ASP A 7 -7.85 -2.80 19.57
CA ASP A 7 -7.58 -1.39 19.24
C ASP A 7 -6.38 -1.23 18.30
N ALA A 8 -5.31 -2.01 18.51
CA ALA A 8 -4.14 -1.99 17.65
C ALA A 8 -4.44 -2.57 16.24
N ILE A 9 -5.26 -3.62 16.15
CA ILE A 9 -5.74 -4.17 14.87
C ILE A 9 -6.61 -3.14 14.13
N LYS A 10 -7.58 -2.51 14.82
CA LYS A 10 -8.41 -1.45 14.22
C LYS A 10 -7.58 -0.28 13.69
N ARG A 11 -6.56 0.15 14.44
CA ARG A 11 -5.65 1.23 14.01
C ARG A 11 -4.78 0.82 12.81
N ALA A 12 -4.27 -0.42 12.79
CA ALA A 12 -3.51 -0.94 11.66
C ALA A 12 -4.39 -1.06 10.40
N SER A 13 -5.58 -1.65 10.52
CA SER A 13 -6.55 -1.79 9.43
C SER A 13 -7.00 -0.43 8.90
N SER A 14 -7.26 0.55 9.76
CA SER A 14 -7.59 1.92 9.35
C SER A 14 -6.45 2.57 8.56
N ALA A 15 -5.20 2.45 9.01
CA ALA A 15 -4.03 2.98 8.30
C ALA A 15 -3.84 2.30 6.94
N LEU A 16 -3.98 0.98 6.86
CA LEU A 16 -3.90 0.22 5.61
C LEU A 16 -5.06 0.55 4.66
N THR A 17 -6.25 0.81 5.18
CA THR A 17 -7.41 1.25 4.38
C THR A 17 -7.14 2.62 3.74
N LYS A 18 -6.58 3.57 4.51
CA LYS A 18 -6.16 4.87 3.97
C LYS A 18 -5.06 4.72 2.92
N ALA A 19 -4.08 3.86 3.17
CA ALA A 19 -3.03 3.55 2.21
C ALA A 19 -3.62 3.00 0.91
N LEU A 20 -4.58 2.09 1.02
CA LEU A 20 -5.26 1.49 -0.13
C LEU A 20 -6.03 2.52 -0.97
N LEU A 21 -6.82 3.38 -0.33
CA LEU A 21 -7.56 4.44 -1.03
C LEU A 21 -6.64 5.39 -1.80
N ILE A 22 -5.55 5.84 -1.16
CA ILE A 22 -4.57 6.73 -1.80
C ILE A 22 -3.87 6.01 -2.95
N ASN A 23 -3.47 4.76 -2.74
CA ASN A 23 -2.79 3.97 -3.76
C ASN A 23 -3.69 3.70 -4.97
N THR A 24 -4.98 3.49 -4.77
CA THR A 24 -5.96 3.40 -5.87
C THR A 24 -5.98 4.68 -6.70
N ILE A 25 -6.02 5.86 -6.07
CA ILE A 25 -5.98 7.15 -6.78
C ILE A 25 -4.69 7.28 -7.59
N VAL A 26 -3.54 6.97 -6.97
CA VAL A 26 -2.24 7.03 -7.64
C VAL A 26 -2.16 6.06 -8.83
N THR A 27 -2.73 4.86 -8.69
CA THR A 27 -2.79 3.85 -9.75
C THR A 27 -3.61 4.32 -10.96
N LEU A 28 -4.57 5.23 -10.77
CA LEU A 28 -5.36 5.81 -11.86
C LEU A 28 -4.63 6.96 -12.58
N MET A 29 -3.59 7.56 -11.99
CA MET A 29 -2.88 8.68 -12.62
C MET A 29 -2.17 8.31 -13.93
N PRO A 30 -1.42 7.18 -14.04
CA PRO A 30 -0.76 6.79 -15.28
C PRO A 30 -1.70 6.58 -16.48
N PRO A 31 -2.80 5.80 -16.39
CA PRO A 31 -3.69 5.62 -17.54
C PRO A 31 -4.35 6.93 -17.97
N ILE A 32 -4.70 7.81 -17.03
CA ILE A 32 -5.20 9.16 -17.35
C ILE A 32 -4.12 9.95 -18.10
N TYR A 33 -2.89 9.97 -17.59
CA TYR A 33 -1.77 10.66 -18.23
C TYR A 33 -1.51 10.14 -19.66
N ILE A 34 -1.45 8.82 -19.83
CA ILE A 34 -1.22 8.18 -21.13
C ILE A 34 -2.32 8.55 -22.13
N PHE A 35 -3.58 8.57 -21.69
CA PHE A 35 -4.72 8.93 -22.54
C PHE A 35 -4.62 10.36 -23.09
N PHE A 36 -4.14 11.32 -22.28
CA PHE A 36 -4.00 12.72 -22.69
C PHE A 36 -2.66 13.07 -23.35
N SER A 37 -1.65 12.19 -23.27
CA SER A 37 -0.28 12.50 -23.75
C SER A 37 -0.16 12.56 -25.28
N GLY A 38 -1.11 12.00 -26.02
CA GLY A 38 -1.25 12.11 -27.48
C GLY A 38 -0.20 11.35 -28.32
N SER A 39 1.06 11.28 -27.89
CA SER A 39 2.15 10.58 -28.57
C SER A 39 2.73 9.47 -27.70
N ILE A 40 3.17 8.38 -28.32
CA ILE A 40 3.90 7.31 -27.63
C ILE A 40 5.38 7.69 -27.59
N GLY A 41 5.94 7.79 -26.40
CA GLY A 41 7.36 8.12 -26.22
C GLY A 41 7.90 7.63 -24.88
N LEU A 42 9.10 8.10 -24.52
CA LEU A 42 9.77 7.74 -23.27
C LEU A 42 8.87 7.95 -22.03
N HIS A 43 8.09 9.04 -22.03
CA HIS A 43 7.14 9.38 -20.98
C HIS A 43 6.03 8.33 -20.81
N THR A 44 5.57 7.69 -21.90
CA THR A 44 4.58 6.61 -21.88
C THR A 44 5.15 5.37 -21.20
N TYR A 45 6.40 5.00 -21.50
CA TYR A 45 7.07 3.87 -20.88
C TYR A 45 7.33 4.09 -19.38
N ILE A 46 7.70 5.32 -18.99
CA ILE A 46 7.85 5.70 -17.57
C ILE A 46 6.51 5.60 -16.85
N ALA A 47 5.42 6.09 -17.46
CA ALA A 47 4.07 5.98 -16.89
C ALA A 47 3.62 4.52 -16.74
N LEU A 48 3.93 3.65 -17.71
CA LEU A 48 3.64 2.21 -17.62
C LEU A 48 4.45 1.52 -16.51
N ALA A 49 5.74 1.84 -16.39
CA ALA A 49 6.58 1.30 -15.31
C ALA A 49 6.05 1.75 -13.94
N PHE A 50 5.66 3.02 -13.82
CA PHE A 50 5.03 3.55 -12.63
C PHE A 50 3.72 2.83 -12.30
N LEU A 51 2.86 2.62 -13.31
CA LEU A 51 1.60 1.89 -13.17
C LEU A 51 1.82 0.48 -12.62
N ALA A 52 2.79 -0.26 -13.17
CA ALA A 52 3.12 -1.60 -12.70
C ALA A 52 3.52 -1.61 -11.22
N VAL A 53 4.34 -0.64 -10.79
CA VAL A 53 4.74 -0.49 -9.39
C VAL A 53 3.55 -0.11 -8.50
N SER A 54 2.69 0.81 -8.94
CA SER A 54 1.48 1.20 -8.19
C SER A 54 0.51 0.04 -8.01
N VAL A 55 0.25 -0.73 -9.07
CA VAL A 55 -0.60 -1.94 -9.00
C VAL A 55 0.00 -2.97 -8.04
N ALA A 56 1.29 -3.26 -8.15
CA ALA A 56 1.96 -4.19 -7.25
C ALA A 56 1.89 -3.73 -5.78
N SER A 57 2.13 -2.44 -5.53
CA SER A 57 1.99 -1.84 -4.19
C SER A 57 0.54 -1.95 -3.69
N LEU A 58 -0.45 -1.70 -4.54
CA LEU A 58 -1.87 -1.77 -4.20
C LEU A 58 -2.27 -3.19 -3.76
N LEU A 59 -1.83 -4.21 -4.51
CA LEU A 59 -2.08 -5.61 -4.20
C LEU A 59 -1.43 -6.02 -2.88
N LEU A 60 -0.20 -5.59 -2.62
CA LEU A 60 0.50 -5.87 -1.35
C LEU A 60 -0.19 -5.21 -0.15
N VAL A 61 -0.61 -3.94 -0.29
CA VAL A 61 -1.35 -3.23 0.76
C VAL A 61 -2.71 -3.89 1.01
N TYR A 62 -3.41 -4.32 -0.05
CA TYR A 62 -4.66 -5.06 0.06
C TYR A 62 -4.47 -6.38 0.82
N TYR A 63 -3.45 -7.16 0.43
CA TYR A 63 -3.16 -8.43 1.08
C TYR A 63 -2.81 -8.24 2.56
N MET A 64 -1.98 -7.24 2.90
CA MET A 64 -1.66 -6.91 4.28
C MET A 64 -2.90 -6.51 5.08
N ARG A 65 -3.79 -5.68 4.52
CA ARG A 65 -5.05 -5.29 5.16
C ARG A 65 -5.89 -6.51 5.46
N ARG A 66 -6.07 -7.38 4.47
CA ARG A 66 -6.84 -8.61 4.62
C ARG A 66 -6.25 -9.53 5.68
N ALA A 67 -4.93 -9.72 5.67
CA ALA A 67 -4.23 -10.51 6.67
C ALA A 67 -4.39 -9.97 8.10
N VAL A 68 -4.43 -8.64 8.27
CA VAL A 68 -4.70 -7.99 9.57
C VAL A 68 -6.15 -8.17 10.00
N ASP A 69 -7.11 -8.02 9.09
CA ASP A 69 -8.54 -8.21 9.36
C ASP A 69 -8.86 -9.68 9.71
N ASP A 70 -8.17 -10.64 9.07
CA ASP A 70 -8.30 -12.09 9.31
C ASP A 70 -7.46 -12.56 10.51
N TYR A 71 -6.92 -11.65 11.35
CA TYR A 71 -6.06 -11.94 12.51
C TYR A 71 -4.76 -12.72 12.22
N SER A 72 -4.38 -12.89 10.95
CA SER A 72 -3.17 -13.61 10.51
C SER A 72 -1.92 -12.70 10.53
N ILE A 73 -1.51 -12.27 11.73
CA ILE A 73 -0.40 -11.32 11.92
C ILE A 73 0.93 -11.85 11.34
N GLY A 74 1.14 -13.16 11.33
CA GLY A 74 2.30 -13.79 10.70
C GLY A 74 2.37 -13.53 9.18
N SER A 75 1.25 -13.67 8.50
CA SER A 75 1.12 -13.42 7.06
C SER A 75 1.32 -11.94 6.72
N ALA A 76 0.75 -11.03 7.53
CA ALA A 76 0.95 -9.59 7.36
C ALA A 76 2.45 -9.19 7.51
N ARG A 77 3.19 -9.88 8.38
CA ARG A 77 4.64 -9.66 8.58
C ARG A 77 5.50 -10.21 7.46
N ALA A 78 5.15 -11.35 6.89
CA ALA A 78 5.89 -11.93 5.77
C ALA A 78 5.92 -10.99 4.55
N VAL A 79 4.87 -10.19 4.37
CA VAL A 79 4.69 -9.31 3.21
C VAL A 79 5.26 -7.90 3.42
N LEU A 80 5.40 -7.45 4.68
CA LEU A 80 5.98 -6.17 5.06
C LEU A 80 7.35 -5.81 4.42
N PRO A 81 8.35 -6.71 4.34
CA PRO A 81 9.66 -6.36 3.78
C PRO A 81 9.61 -6.00 2.29
N ILE A 82 8.58 -6.47 1.57
CA ILE A 82 8.39 -6.18 0.14
C ILE A 82 7.43 -4.98 -0.02
N ALA A 83 6.35 -4.95 0.76
CA ALA A 83 5.33 -3.91 0.67
C ALA A 83 5.86 -2.52 1.03
N LEU A 84 6.73 -2.41 2.05
CA LEU A 84 7.30 -1.13 2.48
C LEU A 84 8.10 -0.43 1.36
N PRO A 85 9.18 -1.02 0.83
CA PRO A 85 9.98 -0.37 -0.20
C PRO A 85 9.16 -0.09 -1.46
N LEU A 86 8.28 -1.01 -1.89
CA LEU A 86 7.41 -0.76 -3.05
C LEU A 86 6.48 0.45 -2.84
N SER A 87 5.97 0.61 -1.61
CA SER A 87 5.09 1.73 -1.26
C SER A 87 5.83 3.06 -1.10
N PHE A 88 7.16 3.10 -1.18
CA PHE A 88 7.92 4.35 -1.18
C PHE A 88 8.39 4.79 -2.56
N ILE A 89 8.29 3.94 -3.58
CA ILE A 89 8.75 4.24 -4.94
C ILE A 89 7.69 5.09 -5.66
N GLY A 90 8.16 6.09 -6.42
CA GLY A 90 7.36 6.83 -7.40
C GLY A 90 6.07 7.41 -6.82
N GLY A 91 6.12 8.56 -6.14
CA GLY A 91 4.90 9.29 -5.74
C GLY A 91 4.05 8.64 -4.63
N LEU A 92 4.37 7.42 -4.19
CA LEU A 92 3.65 6.69 -3.14
C LEU A 92 4.12 7.00 -1.71
N VAL A 93 4.98 7.99 -1.47
CA VAL A 93 5.56 8.30 -0.15
C VAL A 93 4.51 8.31 0.98
N ILE A 94 3.33 8.87 0.73
CA ILE A 94 2.22 8.90 1.70
C ILE A 94 1.71 7.48 2.01
N VAL A 95 1.59 6.61 1.00
CA VAL A 95 1.24 5.19 1.14
C VAL A 95 2.32 4.48 1.96
N GLY A 96 3.60 4.68 1.66
CA GLY A 96 4.71 4.13 2.43
C GLY A 96 4.69 4.54 3.91
N LEU A 97 4.40 5.80 4.21
CA LEU A 97 4.24 6.29 5.58
C LEU A 97 3.07 5.64 6.31
N LEU A 98 1.93 5.44 5.63
CA LEU A 98 0.75 4.79 6.20
C LEU A 98 0.99 3.29 6.45
N VAL A 99 1.67 2.59 5.53
CA VAL A 99 2.09 1.20 5.70
C VAL A 99 3.09 1.08 6.87
N ASN A 100 4.04 2.01 7.00
CA ASN A 100 4.97 2.04 8.13
C ASN A 100 4.25 2.33 9.46
N LYS A 101 3.23 3.19 9.45
CA LYS A 101 2.37 3.43 10.62
C LYS A 101 1.60 2.16 11.01
N ALA A 102 1.03 1.46 10.04
CA ALA A 102 0.38 0.17 10.27
C ALA A 102 1.35 -0.88 10.85
N ARG A 103 2.58 -0.96 10.31
CA ARG A 103 3.64 -1.83 10.85
C ARG A 103 3.88 -1.59 12.33
N LYS A 104 3.98 -0.33 12.77
CA LYS A 104 4.20 0.01 14.19
C LYS A 104 3.08 -0.54 15.08
N HIS A 105 1.84 -0.48 14.63
CA HIS A 105 0.69 -1.05 15.35
C HIS A 105 0.70 -2.59 15.36
N ILE A 106 1.13 -3.21 14.26
CA ILE A 106 1.27 -4.69 14.15
C ILE A 106 2.43 -5.23 15.01
N ALA A 107 3.47 -4.43 15.25
CA ALA A 107 4.58 -4.79 16.12
C ALA A 107 4.17 -4.81 17.61
N LEU A 108 3.26 -3.91 18.02
CA LEU A 108 2.73 -3.84 19.39
C LEU A 108 1.78 -4.98 19.76
N LEU A 109 1.42 -5.85 18.80
CA LEU A 109 0.54 -7.00 19.01
C LEU A 109 1.29 -8.27 19.48
N GLN A 110 2.60 -8.19 19.71
CA GLN A 110 3.39 -9.25 20.37
C GLN A 110 2.99 -9.33 21.85
#